data_AF-A0A3N5N0P5-F1
#
_entry.id   AF-A0A3N5N0P5-F1
#
_cell.length_a   1.000
_cell.length_b   1.000
_cell.length_c   1.000
_cell.angle_alpha   90.00
_cell.angle_beta   90.00
_cell.angle_gamma   90.00
#
_symmetry.space_group_name_H-M   'P 1'
#
loop_
_entity.id
_entity.type
_entity.pdbx_description
1 polymer ?
#
loop_
_entity_poly.entity_id
_entity_poly.type
_entity_poly.pdbx_seq_one_letter_code
_entity_poly.pdbx_strand_id
1 'polypeptide(L)'
;MFVHADGGTETISRHIYGHFSEHLGRCIYGGFWVGEDSPIPNTGGIRNDVVEALRKIRIPNLRWPGGCFADEYHWMDGIGPAGRRPKMVNTHWGGVTEDNRFGTHEFMDLVELLGTNAYISG
;
A
#
# COMPACT_ATOMS: atom_id res chain seq x y z
N MET A 1 18.42 2.33 36.18
CA MET A 1 17.31 2.96 35.43
C MET A 1 16.07 2.84 36.28
N PHE A 2 15.39 3.94 36.58
CA PHE A 2 14.11 3.96 37.29
C PHE A 2 12.99 4.30 36.31
N VAL A 3 11.81 3.68 36.47
CA VAL A 3 10.62 3.95 35.66
C VAL A 3 9.53 4.47 36.59
N HIS A 4 9.00 5.66 36.32
CA HIS A 4 7.93 6.31 37.07
C HIS A 4 6.59 6.08 36.36
N ALA A 5 5.87 5.04 36.75
CA ALA A 5 4.62 4.64 36.09
C ALA A 5 3.46 5.63 36.27
N ASP A 6 3.57 6.53 37.25
CA ASP A 6 2.61 7.56 37.63
C ASP A 6 2.87 8.94 36.98
N GLY A 7 3.99 9.09 36.26
CA GLY A 7 4.40 10.36 35.65
C GLY A 7 3.94 10.60 34.21
N GLY A 8 3.23 9.66 33.58
CA GLY A 8 2.83 9.76 32.18
C GLY A 8 1.58 10.62 31.96
N THR A 9 1.69 11.68 31.15
CA THR A 9 0.56 12.55 30.76
C THR A 9 0.14 12.40 29.30
N GLU A 10 1.04 11.89 28.45
CA GLU A 10 0.84 11.84 27.00
C GLU A 10 0.42 10.45 26.52
N THR A 11 -0.39 10.41 25.47
CA THR A 11 -0.71 9.17 24.76
C THR A 11 0.24 8.99 23.58
N ILE A 12 0.95 7.85 23.55
CA ILE A 12 1.71 7.45 22.37
C ILE A 12 0.73 7.10 21.26
N SER A 13 0.60 7.98 20.27
CA SER A 13 -0.30 7.76 19.14
C SER A 13 0.08 6.48 18.40
N ARG A 14 -0.88 5.58 18.16
CA ARG A 14 -0.66 4.37 17.35
C ARG A 14 -0.09 4.71 15.96
N HIS A 15 -0.40 5.88 15.42
CA HIS A 15 -0.02 6.27 14.06
C HIS A 15 1.48 6.52 13.87
N ILE A 16 2.29 6.58 14.94
CA ILE A 16 3.75 6.57 14.82
C ILE A 16 4.28 5.24 14.26
N TYR A 17 3.48 4.17 14.35
CA TYR A 17 3.77 2.86 13.78
C TYR A 17 3.18 2.70 12.36
N GLY A 18 2.93 3.81 11.66
CA GLY A 18 2.43 3.82 10.29
C GLY A 18 3.37 3.19 9.29
N HIS A 19 2.82 2.67 8.20
CA HIS A 19 3.57 2.03 7.11
C HIS A 19 3.50 2.84 5.81
N PHE A 20 4.43 2.55 4.91
CA PHE A 20 4.56 3.23 3.64
C PHE A 20 4.77 2.22 2.50
N SER A 21 3.97 2.33 1.44
CA SER A 21 4.07 1.52 0.22
C SER A 21 4.06 2.42 -1.02
N GLU A 22 5.15 2.41 -1.78
CA GLU A 22 5.29 3.14 -3.03
C GLU A 22 5.21 2.18 -4.22
N HIS A 23 4.74 2.67 -5.38
CA HIS A 23 4.94 2.01 -6.67
C HIS A 23 6.42 1.98 -7.06
N LEU A 24 7.19 1.15 -6.36
CA LEU A 24 8.64 1.07 -6.43
C LEU A 24 9.09 -0.39 -6.36
N GLY A 25 9.79 -0.83 -7.41
CA GLY A 25 10.34 -2.17 -7.51
C GLY A 25 9.26 -3.24 -7.34
N ARG A 26 9.35 -4.04 -6.26
CA ARG A 26 8.40 -5.10 -5.94
C ARG A 26 7.54 -4.81 -4.71
N CYS A 27 7.48 -3.55 -4.26
CA CYS A 27 6.69 -3.19 -3.08
C CYS A 27 5.20 -3.46 -3.34
N ILE A 28 4.65 -2.94 -4.44
CA ILE A 28 3.29 -3.22 -4.89
C ILE A 28 3.24 -4.55 -5.66
N TYR A 29 3.89 -4.63 -6.81
CA TYR A 29 3.86 -5.81 -7.67
C TYR A 29 4.73 -6.95 -7.11
N GLY A 30 4.08 -8.05 -6.75
CA GLY A 30 4.66 -9.21 -6.06
C GLY A 30 4.71 -9.07 -4.54
N GLY A 31 4.77 -7.84 -4.01
CA GLY A 31 4.74 -7.55 -2.57
C GLY A 31 3.34 -7.55 -1.98
N PHE A 32 2.40 -6.87 -2.63
CA PHE A 32 0.97 -6.91 -2.29
C PHE A 32 0.15 -7.54 -3.41
N TRP A 33 0.27 -6.97 -4.61
CA TRP A 33 -0.50 -7.35 -5.77
C TRP A 33 0.19 -8.48 -6.54
N VAL A 34 -0.49 -9.60 -6.66
CA VAL A 34 -0.04 -10.75 -7.46
C VAL A 34 -0.96 -11.01 -8.66
N GLY A 35 -2.13 -10.37 -8.71
CA GLY A 35 -3.16 -10.58 -9.72
C GLY A 35 -4.09 -11.74 -9.39
N GLU A 36 -5.36 -11.63 -9.82
CA GLU A 36 -6.41 -12.60 -9.47
C GLU A 36 -6.11 -14.03 -9.97
N ASP A 37 -5.53 -14.16 -11.16
CA ASP A 37 -5.18 -15.44 -11.78
C ASP A 37 -3.86 -16.05 -11.26
N SER A 38 -3.25 -15.44 -10.24
CA SER A 38 -1.97 -15.91 -9.70
C SER A 38 -2.11 -17.26 -8.99
N PRO A 39 -1.13 -18.18 -9.11
CA PRO A 39 -1.11 -19.40 -8.31
C PRO A 39 -0.82 -19.13 -6.82
N ILE A 40 -0.39 -17.91 -6.47
CA ILE A 40 -0.20 -17.49 -5.07
C ILE A 40 -1.59 -17.27 -4.44
N PRO A 41 -1.89 -17.87 -3.28
CA PRO A 41 -3.17 -17.67 -2.58
C PRO A 41 -3.44 -16.17 -2.32
N ASN A 42 -4.55 -15.68 -2.86
CA ASN A 42 -4.88 -14.26 -2.86
C ASN A 42 -6.38 -14.02 -2.67
N THR A 43 -6.73 -12.79 -2.30
CA THR A 43 -8.10 -12.27 -2.25
C THR A 43 -8.16 -11.06 -3.17
N GLY A 44 -8.91 -11.14 -4.27
CA GLY A 44 -9.00 -10.05 -5.25
C GLY A 44 -7.64 -9.64 -5.84
N GLY A 45 -6.70 -10.58 -6.01
CA GLY A 45 -5.36 -10.31 -6.51
C GLY A 45 -4.34 -9.87 -5.45
N ILE A 46 -4.74 -9.68 -4.20
CA ILE A 46 -3.87 -9.32 -3.07
C ILE A 46 -3.46 -10.58 -2.30
N ARG A 47 -2.15 -10.83 -2.14
CA ARG A 47 -1.66 -12.08 -1.52
C ARG A 47 -2.01 -12.18 -0.03
N ASN A 48 -2.56 -13.32 0.38
CA ASN A 48 -3.15 -13.51 1.71
C ASN A 48 -2.11 -13.57 2.83
N ASP A 49 -0.94 -14.15 2.55
CA ASP A 49 0.14 -14.32 3.53
C ASP A 49 0.68 -12.98 4.06
N VAL A 50 0.83 -11.97 3.19
CA VAL A 50 1.23 -10.61 3.58
C VAL A 50 0.12 -9.91 4.35
N VAL A 51 -1.13 -10.03 3.92
CA VAL A 51 -2.28 -9.46 4.64
C VAL A 51 -2.36 -10.03 6.06
N GLU A 52 -2.27 -11.35 6.21
CA GLU A 52 -2.28 -12.01 7.52
C GLU A 52 -1.12 -11.55 8.42
N ALA A 53 0.09 -11.43 7.86
CA ALA A 53 1.25 -10.97 8.62
C ALA A 53 1.07 -9.52 9.11
N LEU A 54 0.59 -8.61 8.25
CA LEU A 54 0.39 -7.21 8.60
C LEU A 54 -0.77 -7.01 9.58
N ARG A 55 -1.83 -7.82 9.49
CA ARG A 55 -2.92 -7.83 10.48
C ARG A 55 -2.42 -8.23 11.87
N LYS A 56 -1.49 -9.18 11.98
CA LYS A 56 -0.92 -9.62 13.26
C LYS A 56 -0.18 -8.50 14.00
N ILE A 57 0.48 -7.60 13.26
CA ILE A 57 1.17 -6.43 13.84
C ILE A 57 0.27 -5.18 13.94
N ARG A 58 -0.99 -5.26 13.52
CA ARG A 58 -2.03 -4.23 13.68
C ARG A 58 -1.60 -2.86 13.14
N ILE A 59 -1.13 -2.83 11.89
CA ILE A 59 -0.67 -1.58 11.27
C ILE A 59 -1.77 -0.51 11.32
N PRO A 60 -1.45 0.73 11.72
CA PRO A 60 -2.46 1.72 12.04
C PRO A 60 -2.93 2.54 10.82
N ASN A 61 -2.05 2.71 9.85
CA ASN A 61 -2.30 3.34 8.57
C ASN A 61 -1.29 2.81 7.53
N LEU A 62 -1.64 2.96 6.25
CA LEU A 62 -0.76 2.67 5.13
C LEU A 62 -0.77 3.87 4.16
N ARG A 63 0.41 4.42 3.89
CA ARG A 63 0.60 5.52 2.93
C ARG A 63 0.85 5.00 1.50
N TRP A 64 0.15 5.56 0.52
CA TRP A 64 0.20 5.22 -0.92
C TRP A 64 -0.25 6.46 -1.75
N PRO A 65 0.09 6.63 -3.05
CA PRO A 65 0.92 5.82 -3.97
C PRO A 65 2.42 6.09 -3.83
N GLY A 66 2.77 7.10 -3.05
CA GLY A 66 4.03 7.23 -2.36
C GLY A 66 5.14 8.02 -3.04
N GLY A 67 5.95 8.66 -2.18
CA GLY A 67 7.28 9.16 -2.51
C GLY A 67 7.29 10.04 -3.76
N CYS A 68 8.32 9.88 -4.58
CA CYS A 68 8.45 10.60 -5.84
C CYS A 68 7.43 10.12 -6.89
N PHE A 69 6.95 8.88 -6.79
CA PHE A 69 5.92 8.38 -7.70
C PHE A 69 4.60 9.16 -7.56
N ALA A 70 4.21 9.54 -6.34
CA ALA A 70 2.99 10.30 -6.11
C ALA A 70 2.97 11.66 -6.81
N ASP A 71 4.14 12.31 -6.96
CA ASP A 71 4.25 13.62 -7.61
C ASP A 71 4.00 13.56 -9.13
N GLU A 72 4.15 12.38 -9.74
CA GLU A 72 3.93 12.14 -11.18
C GLU A 72 2.67 11.29 -11.45
N TYR A 73 1.98 10.83 -10.40
CA TYR A 73 0.86 9.92 -10.54
C TYR A 73 -0.46 10.64 -10.81
N HIS A 74 -1.08 10.33 -11.94
CA HIS A 74 -2.43 10.77 -12.26
C HIS A 74 -3.44 9.68 -11.88
N TRP A 75 -4.13 9.85 -10.75
CA TRP A 75 -5.01 8.82 -10.18
C TRP A 75 -6.08 8.26 -11.15
N MET A 76 -6.51 9.04 -12.14
CA MET A 76 -7.46 8.61 -13.17
C MET A 76 -6.91 7.46 -14.03
N ASP A 77 -5.59 7.35 -14.16
CA ASP A 77 -4.91 6.28 -14.88
C ASP A 77 -5.02 4.94 -14.15
N GLY A 78 -5.25 4.96 -12.82
CA GLY A 78 -5.41 3.79 -11.97
C GLY A 78 -6.86 3.31 -11.76
N ILE A 79 -7.83 3.84 -12.51
CA ILE A 79 -9.24 3.45 -12.36
C ILE A 79 -9.88 2.99 -13.68
N GLY A 80 -11.06 2.38 -13.58
CA GLY A 80 -11.76 1.79 -14.72
C GLY A 80 -11.25 0.39 -15.07
N PRO A 81 -11.69 -0.17 -16.22
CA PRO A 81 -11.36 -1.55 -16.61
C PRO A 81 -9.86 -1.76 -16.71
N ALA A 82 -9.30 -2.70 -15.94
CA ALA A 82 -7.87 -2.91 -15.80
C ALA A 82 -7.13 -3.07 -17.15
N GLY A 83 -7.73 -3.76 -18.13
CA GLY A 83 -7.14 -3.93 -19.46
C GLY A 83 -7.11 -2.68 -20.35
N ARG A 84 -7.73 -1.57 -19.91
CA ARG A 84 -7.80 -0.29 -20.63
C ARG A 84 -7.06 0.85 -19.92
N ARG A 85 -6.49 0.59 -18.74
CA ARG A 85 -5.69 1.56 -17.99
C ARG A 85 -4.39 1.85 -18.76
N PRO A 86 -3.95 3.12 -18.87
CA PRO A 86 -2.73 3.47 -19.58
C PRO A 86 -1.51 2.94 -18.83
N LYS A 87 -0.45 2.62 -19.58
CA LYS A 87 0.85 2.27 -19.02
C LYS A 87 1.69 3.53 -18.87
N MET A 88 2.41 3.63 -17.77
CA MET A 88 3.36 4.71 -17.49
C MET A 88 4.78 4.14 -17.42
N VAL A 89 5.78 4.94 -17.76
CA VAL A 89 7.18 4.59 -17.47
C VAL A 89 7.53 5.29 -16.17
N ASN A 90 7.88 4.52 -15.14
CA ASN A 90 8.37 5.08 -13.90
C ASN A 90 9.81 5.60 -14.11
N THR A 91 9.91 6.90 -14.41
CA THR A 91 11.16 7.59 -14.77
C THR A 91 12.14 7.63 -13.60
N HIS A 92 11.63 7.77 -12.38
CA HIS A 92 12.41 7.84 -11.14
C HIS A 92 13.05 6.51 -10.74
N TRP A 93 12.41 5.37 -11.07
CA TRP A 93 12.82 4.05 -10.60
C TRP A 93 13.22 3.09 -11.73
N GLY A 94 14.09 3.54 -12.62
CA GLY A 94 14.77 2.68 -13.60
C GLY A 94 14.02 2.45 -14.91
N GLY A 95 12.99 3.24 -15.22
CA GLY A 95 12.27 3.18 -16.50
C GLY A 95 11.38 1.94 -16.64
N VAL A 96 11.02 1.31 -15.53
CA VAL A 96 10.11 0.16 -15.52
C VAL A 96 8.69 0.58 -15.89
N THR A 97 8.02 -0.27 -16.66
CA THR A 97 6.62 -0.05 -17.04
C THR A 97 5.70 -0.30 -15.85
N GLU A 98 5.01 0.74 -15.41
CA GLU A 98 3.86 0.71 -14.53
C GLU A 98 2.61 0.46 -15.38
N ASP A 99 1.87 -0.61 -15.11
CA ASP A 99 0.68 -0.96 -15.90
C ASP A 99 -0.65 -0.56 -15.22
N ASN A 100 -0.57 0.10 -14.06
CA ASN A 100 -1.69 0.62 -13.29
C ASN A 100 -2.74 -0.44 -12.94
N ARG A 101 -2.34 -1.72 -12.89
CA ARG A 101 -3.20 -2.82 -12.43
C ARG A 101 -3.60 -2.66 -10.96
N PHE A 102 -2.70 -2.10 -10.16
CA PHE A 102 -2.99 -1.70 -8.78
C PHE A 102 -3.21 -0.19 -8.72
N GLY A 103 -4.45 0.26 -8.57
CA GLY A 103 -4.80 1.67 -8.47
C GLY A 103 -5.72 1.92 -7.28
N THR A 104 -6.56 2.95 -7.38
CA THR A 104 -7.34 3.44 -6.24
C THR A 104 -8.25 2.37 -5.63
N HIS A 105 -8.95 1.58 -6.43
CA HIS A 105 -9.87 0.56 -5.91
C HIS A 105 -9.09 -0.56 -5.21
N GLU A 106 -8.05 -1.08 -5.86
CA GLU A 106 -7.24 -2.16 -5.32
C GLU A 106 -6.49 -1.73 -4.04
N PHE A 107 -6.09 -0.46 -3.93
CA PHE A 107 -5.54 0.09 -2.69
C PHE A 107 -6.58 0.18 -1.57
N MET A 108 -7.79 0.63 -1.86
CA MET A 108 -8.85 0.70 -0.84
C MET A 108 -9.26 -0.70 -0.37
N ASP A 109 -9.37 -1.67 -1.28
CA ASP A 109 -9.62 -3.08 -0.95
C ASP A 109 -8.52 -3.65 -0.04
N LEU A 110 -7.25 -3.32 -0.32
CA LEU A 110 -6.13 -3.69 0.55
C LEU A 110 -6.29 -3.12 1.97
N VAL A 111 -6.67 -1.84 2.08
CA VAL A 111 -6.89 -1.17 3.37
C VAL A 111 -8.02 -1.83 4.15
N GLU A 112 -9.11 -2.20 3.48
CA GLU A 112 -10.23 -2.94 4.08
C GLU A 112 -9.81 -4.34 4.55
N LEU A 113 -9.10 -5.12 3.71
CA LEU A 113 -8.59 -6.43 4.07
C LEU A 113 -7.66 -6.39 5.28
N LEU A 114 -6.83 -5.34 5.38
CA LEU A 114 -5.92 -5.12 6.50
C LEU A 114 -6.63 -4.61 7.77
N GLY A 115 -7.83 -4.04 7.64
CA GLY A 115 -8.51 -3.35 8.75
C GLY A 115 -7.72 -2.14 9.24
N THR A 116 -7.11 -1.38 8.33
CA THR A 116 -6.25 -0.23 8.63
C THR A 116 -6.82 1.08 8.07
N ASN A 117 -6.13 2.20 8.26
CA ASN A 117 -6.55 3.50 7.70
C ASN A 117 -5.76 3.81 6.41
N ALA A 118 -6.46 4.33 5.40
CA ALA A 118 -5.81 4.86 4.21
C ALA A 118 -5.13 6.22 4.50
N TYR A 119 -3.90 6.39 4.01
CA TYR A 119 -3.25 7.70 3.90
C TYR A 119 -2.83 7.95 2.45
N ILE A 120 -3.63 8.74 1.72
CA ILE A 120 -3.39 9.06 0.32
C ILE A 120 -2.41 10.23 0.19
N SER A 121 -1.43 10.09 -0.69
CA SER A 121 -0.59 11.18 -1.22
C SER A 121 -1.04 11.51 -2.64
N GLY A 122 -1.08 12.79 -3.02
CA GLY A 122 -1.46 13.24 -4.35
C GLY A 122 -1.09 14.69 -4.56
#